data_AF-A0A5N4BX25-F1
#
_entry.id   AF-A0A5N4BX25-F1
#
_cell.length_a   1.000
_cell.length_b   1.000
_cell.length_c   1.000
_cell.angle_alpha   90.00
_cell.angle_beta   90.00
_cell.angle_gamma   90.00
#
_symmetry.space_group_name_H-M   'P 1'
#
loop_
_entity.id
_entity.type
_entity.pdbx_description
1 polymer ?
#
loop_
_entity_poly.entity_id
_entity_poly.type
_entity_poly.pdbx_seq_one_letter_code
_entity_poly.pdbx_strand_id
1 'polypeptide(L)'
;MALKPEDPSGKFQHGKVVAFINEKMARHAKGPEFYLENTSLSWEEVEAKFRAILEDTDVSSEVKEACAWGSLALGMRFAHRQNQLNECRVQCLHDFARLQKSAAQALASDLKLLTAQREVERKEAASQLRLAQASLAEMRKERDPLR
;
A
#
# COMPACT_ATOMS: atom_id res chain seq x y z
N MET A 1 -11.20 12.84 31.93
CA MET A 1 -11.98 12.08 30.92
C MET A 1 -11.05 11.11 30.21
N ALA A 2 -11.50 9.89 29.91
CA ALA A 2 -10.66 8.87 29.28
C ALA A 2 -10.43 9.18 27.79
N LEU A 3 -11.48 9.60 27.08
CA LEU A 3 -11.36 10.16 25.73
C LEU A 3 -11.13 11.66 25.82
N LYS A 4 -10.15 12.16 25.07
CA LYS A 4 -9.94 13.60 24.90
C LYS A 4 -10.49 14.01 23.53
N PRO A 5 -11.33 15.06 23.44
CA PRO A 5 -11.83 15.57 22.15
C PRO A 5 -10.71 15.92 21.16
N GLU A 6 -9.54 16.29 21.68
CA GLU A 6 -8.35 16.69 20.95
C GLU A 6 -7.43 15.52 20.62
N ASP A 7 -7.74 14.29 21.09
CA ASP A 7 -6.93 13.10 20.80
C ASP A 7 -7.04 12.76 19.31
N PRO A 8 -5.94 12.89 18.53
CA PRO A 8 -5.94 12.59 17.11
C PRO A 8 -6.27 11.13 16.81
N SER A 9 -6.08 10.23 17.79
CA SER A 9 -6.24 8.80 17.60
C SER A 9 -7.68 8.31 17.65
N GLY A 10 -8.59 9.02 18.32
CA GLY A 10 -10.02 8.66 18.39
C GLY A 10 -10.86 9.18 17.23
N LYS A 11 -10.41 10.24 16.55
CA LYS A 11 -11.04 10.93 15.40
C LYS A 11 -12.56 11.15 15.45
N PHE A 12 -13.15 11.17 16.63
CA PHE A 12 -14.54 11.59 16.78
C PHE A 12 -14.67 13.04 16.33
N GLN A 13 -15.48 13.28 15.29
CA GLN A 13 -15.62 14.61 14.69
C GLN A 13 -16.43 15.58 15.55
N HIS A 14 -17.27 15.05 16.44
CA HIS A 14 -18.24 15.83 17.21
C HIS A 14 -17.95 15.71 18.71
N GLY A 15 -17.55 16.82 19.34
CA GLY A 15 -17.26 16.85 20.77
C GLY A 15 -18.43 16.42 21.66
N LYS A 16 -19.69 16.63 21.22
CA LYS A 16 -20.90 16.12 21.90
C LYS A 16 -20.93 14.59 21.97
N VAL A 17 -20.47 13.91 20.92
CA VAL A 17 -20.40 12.44 20.90
C VAL A 17 -19.31 11.96 21.86
N VAL A 18 -18.15 12.62 21.87
CA VAL A 18 -17.07 12.31 22.83
C VAL A 18 -17.53 12.49 24.27
N ALA A 19 -18.22 13.60 24.57
CA ALA A 19 -18.75 13.88 25.89
C ALA A 19 -19.77 12.81 26.33
N PHE A 20 -20.71 12.44 25.44
CA PHE A 20 -21.70 11.40 25.72
C PHE A 20 -21.05 10.03 25.97
N ILE A 21 -20.08 9.62 25.15
CA ILE A 21 -19.39 8.33 25.34
C ILE A 21 -18.60 8.34 26.65
N ASN A 22 -17.89 9.43 26.96
CA ASN A 22 -17.20 9.58 28.24
C ASN A 22 -18.17 9.52 29.42
N GLU A 23 -19.33 10.16 29.33
CA GLU A 23 -20.37 10.12 30.36
C GLU A 23 -20.89 8.69 30.56
N LYS A 24 -21.24 7.99 29.47
CA LYS A 24 -21.75 6.61 29.53
C LYS A 24 -20.71 5.63 30.07
N MET A 25 -19.46 5.79 29.67
CA MET A 25 -18.35 5.00 30.17
C MET A 25 -18.08 5.31 31.66
N ALA A 26 -18.13 6.58 32.07
CA ALA A 26 -17.88 7.00 33.45
C ALA A 26 -19.00 6.63 34.45
N ARG A 27 -20.09 5.99 33.99
CA ARG A 27 -21.12 5.42 34.87
C ARG A 27 -20.56 4.40 35.85
N HIS A 28 -19.45 3.75 35.49
CA HIS A 28 -18.73 2.85 36.38
C HIS A 28 -17.22 3.03 36.19
N ALA A 29 -16.44 2.97 37.27
CA ALA A 29 -14.98 3.18 37.24
C ALA A 29 -14.25 2.22 36.27
N LYS A 30 -14.79 1.00 36.14
CA LYS A 30 -14.26 0.00 35.22
C LYS A 30 -14.31 0.39 33.74
N GLY A 31 -15.23 1.26 33.31
CA GLY A 31 -15.31 1.70 31.93
C GLY A 31 -14.05 2.49 31.49
N PRO A 32 -13.72 3.61 32.16
CA PRO A 32 -12.50 4.36 31.90
C PRO A 32 -11.23 3.54 32.09
N GLU A 33 -11.17 2.70 33.13
CA GLU A 33 -10.04 1.78 33.36
C GLU A 33 -9.85 0.82 32.19
N PHE A 34 -10.93 0.15 31.76
CA PHE A 34 -10.90 -0.76 30.62
C PHE A 34 -10.41 -0.06 29.35
N TYR A 35 -10.86 1.18 29.09
CA TYR A 35 -10.37 1.94 27.95
C TYR A 35 -8.85 2.20 28.02
N LEU A 36 -8.37 2.65 29.18
CA LEU A 36 -6.95 3.01 29.36
C LEU A 36 -6.03 1.80 29.33
N GLU A 37 -6.40 0.71 30.01
CA GLU A 37 -5.64 -0.54 30.09
C GLU A 37 -5.47 -1.20 28.71
N ASN A 38 -6.44 -1.02 27.82
CA ASN A 38 -6.47 -1.73 26.53
C ASN A 38 -6.14 -0.82 25.33
N THR A 39 -5.71 0.42 25.56
CA THR A 39 -5.37 1.41 24.52
C THR A 39 -4.21 0.96 23.59
N SER A 40 -3.29 0.16 24.12
CA SER A 40 -2.09 -0.29 23.41
C SER A 40 -2.24 -1.69 22.79
N LEU A 41 -3.35 -2.37 23.03
CA LEU A 41 -3.59 -3.73 22.56
C LEU A 41 -4.14 -3.74 21.13
N SER A 42 -4.05 -4.90 20.50
CA SER A 42 -4.73 -5.16 19.24
C SER A 42 -6.25 -5.24 19.45
N TRP A 43 -7.03 -5.02 18.38
CA TRP A 43 -8.48 -5.15 18.46
C TRP A 43 -8.93 -6.54 18.90
N GLU A 44 -8.25 -7.59 18.43
CA GLU A 44 -8.54 -8.98 18.80
C GLU A 44 -8.41 -9.22 20.31
N GLU A 45 -7.35 -8.70 20.93
CA GLU A 45 -7.14 -8.81 22.37
C GLU A 45 -8.18 -8.00 23.17
N VAL A 46 -8.54 -6.81 22.69
CA VAL A 46 -9.59 -5.98 23.31
C VAL A 46 -10.93 -6.72 23.28
N GLU A 47 -11.29 -7.28 22.12
CA GLU A 47 -12.53 -8.02 21.91
C GLU A 47 -12.58 -9.30 22.77
N ALA A 48 -11.48 -10.04 22.86
CA ALA A 48 -11.37 -11.22 23.71
C ALA A 48 -11.56 -10.87 25.20
N LYS A 49 -10.93 -9.79 25.68
CA LYS A 49 -11.12 -9.31 27.06
C LYS A 49 -12.55 -8.85 27.32
N PHE A 50 -13.16 -8.15 26.37
CA PHE A 50 -14.54 -7.72 26.51
C PHE A 50 -15.51 -8.91 26.52
N ARG A 51 -15.27 -9.93 25.70
CA ARG A 51 -16.03 -11.20 25.74
C ARG A 51 -15.98 -11.85 27.12
N ALA A 52 -14.78 -11.96 27.71
CA ALA A 52 -14.65 -12.53 29.05
C ALA A 52 -15.48 -11.77 30.10
N ILE A 53 -15.53 -10.43 30.03
CA ILE A 53 -16.38 -9.60 30.90
C ILE A 53 -17.87 -9.87 30.67
N LEU A 54 -18.29 -10.11 29.43
CA LEU A 54 -19.70 -10.40 29.11
C LEU A 54 -20.13 -11.79 29.60
N GLU A 55 -19.26 -12.78 29.48
CA GLU A 55 -19.49 -14.18 29.88
C GLU A 55 -19.46 -14.37 31.40
N ASP A 56 -18.77 -13.49 32.13
CA ASP A 56 -18.73 -13.50 33.60
C ASP A 56 -20.10 -13.11 34.20
N THR A 57 -20.70 -14.04 34.95
CA THR A 57 -22.00 -13.84 35.61
C THR A 57 -21.90 -12.96 36.86
N ASP A 58 -20.73 -12.83 37.46
CA ASP A 58 -20.50 -12.07 38.68
C ASP A 58 -20.33 -10.57 38.38
N VAL A 59 -20.11 -10.22 37.11
CA VAL A 59 -20.00 -8.83 36.65
C VAL A 59 -21.40 -8.22 36.47
N SER A 60 -21.63 -7.07 37.10
CA SER A 60 -22.91 -6.36 36.99
C SER A 60 -23.17 -5.80 35.59
N SER A 61 -24.44 -5.59 35.25
CA SER A 61 -24.84 -4.99 33.97
C SER A 61 -24.21 -3.61 33.75
N GLU A 62 -24.07 -2.81 34.80
CA GLU A 62 -23.47 -1.47 34.72
C GLU A 62 -21.98 -1.53 34.32
N VAL A 63 -21.24 -2.51 34.83
CA VAL A 63 -19.85 -2.74 34.40
C VAL A 63 -19.80 -3.16 32.95
N LYS A 64 -20.66 -4.09 32.54
CA LYS A 64 -20.73 -4.56 31.14
C LYS A 64 -21.04 -3.41 30.19
N GLU A 65 -22.01 -2.55 30.53
CA GLU A 65 -22.34 -1.35 29.76
C GLU A 65 -21.18 -0.35 29.70
N ALA A 66 -20.56 -0.03 30.84
CA ALA A 66 -19.44 0.90 30.89
C ALA A 66 -18.24 0.41 30.06
N CYS A 67 -17.92 -0.88 30.15
CA CYS A 67 -16.90 -1.54 29.33
C CYS A 67 -17.30 -1.58 27.85
N ALA A 68 -18.58 -1.75 27.51
CA ALA A 68 -19.05 -1.71 26.12
C ALA A 68 -18.76 -0.36 25.45
N TRP A 69 -18.99 0.75 26.17
CA TRP A 69 -18.65 2.09 25.68
C TRP A 69 -17.13 2.29 25.55
N GLY A 70 -16.33 1.72 26.46
CA GLY A 70 -14.87 1.68 26.34
C GLY A 70 -14.41 0.89 25.11
N SER A 71 -14.96 -0.31 24.89
CA SER A 71 -14.68 -1.15 23.72
C SER A 71 -15.08 -0.47 22.41
N LEU A 72 -16.24 0.19 22.36
CA LEU A 72 -16.66 0.96 21.18
C LEU A 72 -15.64 2.05 20.84
N ALA A 73 -15.17 2.79 21.84
CA ALA A 73 -14.21 3.84 21.64
C ALA A 73 -12.83 3.31 21.19
N LEU A 74 -12.40 2.16 21.72
CA LEU A 74 -11.19 1.46 21.27
C LEU A 74 -11.33 0.93 19.85
N GLY A 75 -12.49 0.39 19.48
CA GLY A 75 -12.78 -0.08 18.12
C GLY A 75 -12.72 1.04 17.09
N MET A 76 -13.31 2.20 17.41
CA MET A 76 -13.21 3.39 16.55
C MET A 76 -11.77 3.86 16.37
N ARG A 77 -10.98 3.88 17.46
CA ARG A 77 -9.55 4.21 17.41
C ARG A 77 -8.77 3.23 16.53
N PHE A 78 -9.02 1.93 16.67
CA PHE A 78 -8.38 0.90 15.86
C PHE A 78 -8.74 1.03 14.38
N ALA A 79 -10.03 1.14 14.06
CA ALA A 79 -10.50 1.34 12.68
C ALA A 79 -9.88 2.59 12.05
N HIS A 80 -9.76 3.66 12.83
CA HIS A 80 -9.12 4.88 12.35
C HIS A 80 -7.63 4.70 12.04
N ARG A 81 -6.86 4.10 12.96
CA ARG A 81 -5.44 3.78 12.74
C ARG A 81 -5.26 2.88 11.53
N GLN A 82 -6.10 1.85 11.40
CA GLN A 82 -6.06 0.92 10.28
C GLN A 82 -6.31 1.64 8.95
N ASN A 83 -7.27 2.57 8.92
CA ASN A 83 -7.56 3.36 7.73
C ASN A 83 -6.36 4.23 7.33
N GLN A 84 -5.72 4.93 8.28
CA GLN A 84 -4.52 5.73 8.00
C GLN A 84 -3.38 4.88 7.40
N LEU A 85 -3.10 3.72 8.02
CA LEU A 85 -2.08 2.81 7.53
C LEU A 85 -2.42 2.28 6.13
N ASN A 86 -3.70 2.01 5.87
CA ASN A 86 -4.15 1.53 4.58
C ASN A 86 -4.06 2.60 3.49
N GLU A 87 -4.43 3.85 3.79
CA GLU A 87 -4.25 5.00 2.88
C GLU A 87 -2.78 5.17 2.50
N CYS A 88 -1.86 5.15 3.48
CA CYS A 88 -0.43 5.23 3.21
C CYS A 88 0.08 4.06 2.35
N ARG A 89 -0.39 2.84 2.62
CA ARG A 89 -0.03 1.65 1.82
C ARG A 89 -0.52 1.75 0.38
N VAL A 90 -1.78 2.14 0.20
CA VAL A 90 -2.37 2.33 -1.14
C VAL A 90 -1.62 3.39 -1.91
N GLN A 91 -1.28 4.52 -1.27
CA GLN A 91 -0.50 5.58 -1.89
C GLN A 91 0.89 5.08 -2.31
N CYS A 92 1.61 4.38 -1.43
CA CYS A 92 2.92 3.80 -1.73
C CYS A 92 2.86 2.82 -2.91
N LEU A 93 1.86 1.94 -2.94
CA LEU A 93 1.66 1.00 -4.05
C LEU A 93 1.37 1.73 -5.37
N HIS A 94 0.57 2.80 -5.32
CA HIS A 94 0.27 3.60 -6.50
C HIS A 94 1.52 4.29 -7.07
N ASP A 95 2.35 4.87 -6.20
CA ASP A 95 3.58 5.54 -6.59
C ASP A 95 4.61 4.55 -7.16
N PHE A 96 4.73 3.37 -6.56
CA PHE A 96 5.57 2.28 -7.08
C PHE A 96 5.11 1.82 -8.46
N ALA A 97 3.81 1.57 -8.65
CA ALA A 97 3.26 1.15 -9.92
C ALA A 97 3.47 2.21 -11.03
N ARG A 98 3.36 3.50 -10.67
CA ARG A 98 3.65 4.61 -11.59
C ARG A 98 5.10 4.60 -12.05
N LEU A 99 6.03 4.41 -11.12
CA LEU A 99 7.48 4.36 -11.39
C LEU A 99 7.84 3.15 -12.26
N GLN A 100 7.24 1.99 -11.97
CA GLN A 100 7.44 0.79 -12.77
C GLN A 100 6.90 0.98 -14.20
N LYS A 101 5.73 1.62 -14.35
CA LYS A 101 5.16 1.92 -15.66
C LYS A 101 6.05 2.87 -16.47
N SER A 102 6.57 3.92 -15.87
CA SER A 102 7.46 4.86 -16.58
C SER A 102 8.77 4.20 -16.98
N ALA A 103 9.37 3.39 -16.10
CA ALA A 103 10.59 2.63 -16.41
C ALA A 103 10.36 1.64 -17.57
N ALA A 104 9.25 0.91 -17.55
CA ALA A 104 8.89 -0.01 -18.64
C ALA A 104 8.66 0.71 -19.97
N GLN A 105 8.05 1.91 -19.94
CA GLN A 105 7.86 2.74 -21.13
C GLN A 105 9.18 3.28 -21.69
N ALA A 106 10.11 3.69 -20.83
CA ALA A 106 11.45 4.11 -21.23
C ALA A 106 12.20 2.95 -21.89
N LEU A 107 12.23 1.79 -21.25
CA LEU A 107 12.87 0.58 -21.78
C LEU A 107 12.28 0.16 -23.13
N ALA A 108 10.95 0.22 -23.28
CA ALA A 108 10.29 -0.08 -24.54
C ALA A 108 10.68 0.90 -25.67
N SER A 109 10.92 2.16 -25.33
CA SER A 109 11.38 3.19 -26.28
C SER A 109 12.84 2.94 -26.70
N ASP A 110 13.71 2.62 -25.74
CA ASP A 110 15.12 2.30 -25.99
C ASP A 110 15.26 1.05 -26.87
N LEU A 111 14.48 -0.01 -26.59
CA LEU A 111 14.46 -1.22 -27.41
C LEU A 111 14.02 -0.96 -28.84
N LYS A 112 13.03 -0.08 -29.05
CA LYS A 112 12.62 0.33 -30.41
C LYS A 112 13.76 1.05 -31.13
N LEU A 113 14.45 1.97 -30.46
CA LEU A 113 15.58 2.70 -31.03
C LEU A 113 16.72 1.75 -31.42
N LEU A 114 17.12 0.86 -30.51
CA LEU A 114 18.18 -0.13 -30.75
C LEU A 114 17.81 -1.08 -31.88
N THR A 115 16.54 -1.49 -31.96
CA THR A 115 16.07 -2.35 -33.06
C THR A 115 16.16 -1.62 -34.39
N ALA A 116 15.74 -0.36 -34.46
CA ALA A 116 15.84 0.45 -35.67
C ALA A 116 17.31 0.66 -36.10
N GLN A 117 18.20 0.98 -35.16
CA GLN A 117 19.64 1.11 -35.43
C GLN A 117 20.22 -0.20 -35.98
N ARG A 118 19.92 -1.33 -35.35
CA ARG A 118 20.37 -2.65 -35.80
C ARG A 118 19.87 -2.99 -37.21
N GLU A 119 18.65 -2.60 -37.56
CA GLU A 119 18.12 -2.80 -38.91
C GLU A 119 18.88 -1.98 -39.96
N VAL A 120 19.25 -0.74 -39.64
CA VAL A 120 20.05 0.12 -40.52
C VAL A 120 21.43 -0.49 -40.73
N GLU A 121 22.14 -0.82 -39.65
CA GLU A 121 23.47 -1.46 -39.70
C GLU A 121 23.44 -2.76 -40.52
N ARG A 122 22.39 -3.58 -40.35
CA ARG A 122 22.22 -4.81 -41.12
C ARG A 122 22.04 -4.55 -42.61
N LYS A 123 21.27 -3.52 -42.99
CA LYS A 123 21.07 -3.14 -44.39
C LYS A 123 22.35 -2.60 -45.01
N GLU A 124 23.13 -1.81 -44.28
CA GLU A 124 24.42 -1.29 -44.71
C GLU A 124 25.43 -2.41 -44.94
N ALA A 125 25.60 -3.31 -43.96
CA ALA A 125 26.49 -4.46 -44.08
C ALA A 125 26.11 -5.36 -45.26
N ALA A 126 24.82 -5.60 -45.48
CA ALA A 126 24.33 -6.36 -46.63
C ALA A 126 24.66 -5.68 -47.97
N SER A 127 24.60 -4.34 -48.02
CA SER A 127 24.92 -3.56 -49.21
C SER A 127 26.42 -3.59 -49.53
N GLN A 128 27.26 -3.42 -48.51
CA GLN A 128 28.72 -3.55 -48.65
C GLN A 128 29.13 -4.95 -49.11
N LEU A 129 28.52 -5.99 -48.55
CA LEU A 129 28.78 -7.37 -48.96
C LEU A 129 28.45 -7.59 -50.44
N ARG A 130 27.31 -7.07 -50.92
CA ARG A 130 26.93 -7.16 -52.35
C ARG A 130 27.92 -6.44 -53.26
N LEU A 131 28.37 -5.25 -52.87
CA LEU A 131 29.39 -4.50 -53.62
C LEU A 131 30.71 -5.28 -53.71
N ALA A 132 31.18 -5.82 -52.59
CA ALA A 132 32.39 -6.63 -52.56
C ALA A 132 32.26 -7.89 -53.44
N GLN A 133 31.11 -8.58 -53.38
CA GLN A 133 30.83 -9.74 -54.23
C GLN A 133 30.82 -9.39 -55.73
N ALA A 134 30.22 -8.25 -56.10
CA ALA A 134 30.21 -7.78 -57.49
C ALA A 134 31.62 -7.45 -57.99
N SER A 135 32.41 -6.74 -57.19
CA SER A 135 33.82 -6.43 -57.51
C SER A 135 34.65 -7.71 -57.70
N LEU A 136 34.50 -8.69 -56.81
CA LEU A 136 35.16 -9.99 -56.94
C LEU A 136 34.73 -10.74 -58.20
N ALA A 137 33.47 -10.64 -58.61
CA ALA A 137 32.97 -11.28 -59.83
C ALA A 137 33.57 -10.63 -61.10
N GLU A 138 33.65 -9.29 -61.14
CA GLU A 138 34.28 -8.57 -62.25
C GLU A 138 35.77 -8.88 -62.35
N MET A 139 36.52 -8.86 -61.24
CA MET A 139 37.94 -9.27 -61.24
C MET A 139 38.15 -10.72 -61.73
N ARG A 140 37.21 -11.63 -61.42
CA ARG A 140 37.26 -13.01 -61.94
C ARG A 140 37.06 -13.04 -63.46
N LYS A 141 36.09 -12.27 -63.97
CA LYS A 141 35.85 -12.15 -65.42
C LYS A 141 37.03 -11.51 -66.16
N GLU A 142 37.70 -10.52 -65.57
CA GLU A 142 38.89 -9.89 -66.17
C GLU A 142 40.11 -10.82 -66.19
N ARG A 143 40.19 -11.76 -65.24
CA ARG A 143 41.29 -12.72 -65.14
C ARG A 143 41.10 -13.96 -66.02
N ASP A 144 39.87 -14.42 -66.23
CA ASP A 144 39.59 -15.61 -67.06
C ASP A 144 40.03 -15.50 -68.55
N PRO A 145 40.06 -14.35 -69.24
CA PRO A 145 40.62 -14.23 -70.59
C PRO A 145 42.17 -14.18 -70.64
N LEU A 146 42.86 -14.20 -69.51
CA LEU A 146 44.33 -14.28 -69.42
C LEU A 146 44.85 -15.72 -69.24
N ARG A 147 43.98 -16.72 -69.39
CA ARG A 147 44.29 -18.16 -69.41
C ARG A 147 44.00 -18.75 -70.78
#